data_AF-A0A1B3ND77-F1
#
_entry.id   AF-A0A1B3ND77-F1
#
_cell.length_a   1.000
_cell.length_b   1.000
_cell.length_c   1.000
_cell.angle_alpha   90.00
_cell.angle_beta   90.00
_cell.angle_gamma   90.00
#
_symmetry.space_group_name_H-M   'P 1'
#
loop_
_entity.id
_entity.type
_entity.pdbx_description
1 polymer ?
#
loop_
_entity_poly.entity_id
_entity_poly.type
_entity_poly.pdbx_seq_one_letter_code
_entity_poly.pdbx_strand_id
1 'polypeptide(L)'
;MTDPKGLPALFDVMPGVRRPTTGPVARIHEPRIRTLLPRGFGGEWPGPGYIGLNVPRSSRAAALALGAGHDEYQRFFVARSQAVDPKWQPYLPLIARKHFKPLCVDMIPESSFGASLKNLLTDSSWNEIRRSSYHASGTVCLCCGEGSGALQCHEVWDFDDQPAGDGWQTQRLKGLLAVCGPCHMMFHPGLANIRGLSEDIQNRLRTINVWSSDEYNQHAQHGNRMHAIRSRVSWRLDFSDFKLPELEIDPQWQQVDDAGTFSRTLPIGRCVTRITGVAYRYKGKPRIPGESPETRGFDTIMRPGV
;
A
#
# COMPACT_ATOMS: atom_id res chain seq x y z
N MET A 1 -0.71 20.17 7.80
CA MET A 1 0.08 20.67 8.95
C MET A 1 1.43 21.11 8.39
N THR A 2 1.79 22.37 8.51
CA THR A 2 3.10 22.90 8.08
C THR A 2 4.19 22.48 9.06
N ASP A 3 5.37 22.19 8.52
CA ASP A 3 6.60 22.04 9.30
C ASP A 3 6.87 23.35 10.09
N PRO A 4 7.32 23.29 11.35
CA PRO A 4 7.71 24.46 12.15
C PRO A 4 8.68 25.45 11.47
N LYS A 5 9.34 25.08 10.37
CA LYS A 5 10.23 25.96 9.58
C LYS A 5 9.57 26.73 8.42
N GLY A 6 8.24 26.64 8.25
CA GLY A 6 7.53 27.33 7.15
C GLY A 6 7.78 26.72 5.76
N LEU A 7 8.45 25.56 5.69
CA LEU A 7 8.57 24.76 4.48
C LEU A 7 7.24 24.03 4.20
N PRO A 8 6.84 23.82 2.93
CA PRO A 8 5.66 23.03 2.62
C PRO A 8 5.78 21.64 3.25
N ALA A 9 4.71 21.15 3.85
CA ALA A 9 4.69 19.85 4.50
C ALA A 9 5.18 18.76 3.55
N LEU A 10 6.24 18.04 3.93
CA LEU A 10 6.70 16.86 3.20
C LEU A 10 5.51 15.89 3.06
N PHE A 11 5.14 15.59 1.82
CA PHE A 11 4.07 14.63 1.57
C PHE A 11 4.63 13.23 1.41
N ASP A 12 4.34 12.37 2.39
CA ASP A 12 4.65 10.95 2.35
C ASP A 12 3.34 10.18 2.44
N VAL A 13 3.01 9.40 1.40
CA VAL A 13 1.82 8.53 1.43
C VAL A 13 2.08 7.22 2.17
N MET A 14 3.33 6.92 2.53
CA MET A 14 3.72 5.73 3.29
C MET A 14 4.53 6.15 4.53
N PRO A 15 3.94 6.96 5.44
CA PRO A 15 4.63 7.40 6.65
C PRO A 15 4.94 6.19 7.54
N GLY A 16 6.11 6.19 8.17
CA GLY A 16 6.52 5.12 9.09
C GLY A 16 7.03 3.83 8.42
N VAL A 17 6.97 3.71 7.10
CA VAL A 17 7.64 2.62 6.36
C VAL A 17 9.15 2.87 6.34
N ARG A 18 9.93 1.89 6.84
CA ARG A 18 11.39 1.92 6.75
C ARG A 18 11.78 1.86 5.28
N ARG A 19 12.67 2.76 4.89
CA ARG A 19 13.27 2.78 3.54
C ARG A 19 14.77 2.53 3.68
N PRO A 20 15.43 2.06 2.61
CA PRO A 20 16.88 1.90 2.63
C PRO A 20 17.58 3.19 3.09
N THR A 21 18.49 3.05 4.05
CA THR A 21 19.25 4.18 4.62
C THR A 21 20.72 4.18 4.19
N THR A 22 21.17 3.12 3.51
CA THR A 22 22.55 2.96 3.06
C THR A 22 22.63 2.61 1.57
N GLY A 23 23.78 2.93 0.97
CA GLY A 23 24.07 2.63 -0.44
C GLY A 23 23.31 3.49 -1.45
N PRO A 24 23.46 3.19 -2.76
CA PRO A 24 22.84 3.96 -3.84
C PRO A 24 21.31 4.00 -3.75
N VAL A 25 20.69 2.90 -3.32
CA VAL A 25 19.23 2.79 -3.16
C VAL A 25 18.66 3.74 -2.10
N ALA A 26 19.44 4.16 -1.10
CA ALA A 26 18.96 5.14 -0.13
C ALA A 26 18.63 6.48 -0.78
N ARG A 27 19.49 6.94 -1.70
CA ARG A 27 19.37 8.24 -2.36
C ARG A 27 18.09 8.34 -3.20
N ILE A 28 17.69 7.25 -3.85
CA ILE A 28 16.48 7.27 -4.68
C ILE A 28 15.19 7.41 -3.85
N HIS A 29 15.25 7.13 -2.55
CA HIS A 29 14.15 7.21 -1.59
C HIS A 29 14.16 8.47 -0.71
N GLU A 30 15.14 9.35 -0.90
CA GLU A 30 15.19 10.65 -0.24
C GLU A 30 14.02 11.55 -0.70
N PRO A 31 13.57 12.49 0.16
CA PRO A 31 12.60 13.51 -0.24
C PRO A 31 13.01 14.25 -1.52
N ARG A 32 12.08 14.42 -2.44
CA ARG A 32 12.29 15.12 -3.72
C ARG A 32 11.44 16.38 -3.82
N ILE A 33 11.96 17.32 -4.61
CA ILE A 33 11.24 18.51 -5.05
C ILE A 33 10.89 18.34 -6.53
N ARG A 34 9.60 18.42 -6.83
CA ARG A 34 9.06 18.42 -8.19
C ARG A 34 8.98 19.85 -8.72
N THR A 35 9.70 20.12 -9.79
CA THR A 35 9.72 21.43 -10.47
C THR A 35 8.69 21.55 -11.58
N LEU A 36 8.32 20.43 -12.20
CA LEU A 36 7.32 20.36 -13.28
C LEU A 36 6.26 19.32 -12.93
N LEU A 37 5.01 19.61 -13.27
CA LEU A 37 3.90 18.66 -13.12
C LEU A 37 4.00 17.60 -14.24
N PRO A 38 4.24 16.31 -13.93
CA PRO A 38 4.27 15.26 -14.93
C PRO A 38 2.94 15.17 -15.68
N ARG A 39 2.96 14.54 -16.85
CA ARG A 39 1.70 14.11 -17.48
C ARG A 39 0.98 13.18 -16.49
N GLY A 40 -0.31 13.46 -16.28
CA GLY A 40 -1.16 12.61 -15.47
C GLY A 40 -1.39 11.27 -16.17
N PHE A 41 -1.78 10.27 -15.41
CA PHE A 41 -2.38 9.08 -15.99
C PHE A 41 -3.83 9.42 -16.27
N GLY A 42 -4.19 9.49 -17.56
CA GLY A 42 -5.55 9.83 -17.96
C GLY A 42 -6.54 8.72 -17.64
N GLY A 43 -7.77 9.12 -17.41
CA GLY A 43 -8.96 8.29 -17.35
C GLY A 43 -10.18 9.18 -17.62
N GLU A 44 -11.38 8.62 -17.53
CA GLU A 44 -12.61 9.37 -17.79
C GLU A 44 -12.89 10.43 -16.74
N TRP A 45 -12.44 10.22 -15.50
CA TRP A 45 -12.62 11.15 -14.39
C TRP A 45 -11.27 11.49 -13.74
N PRO A 46 -10.95 12.78 -13.48
CA PRO A 46 -11.80 13.98 -13.63
C PRO A 46 -11.91 14.49 -15.08
N GLY A 47 -11.38 13.73 -16.04
CA GLY A 47 -11.38 14.06 -17.46
C GLY A 47 -10.08 14.73 -17.92
N PRO A 48 -9.91 14.89 -19.25
CA PRO A 48 -8.74 15.53 -19.82
C PRO A 48 -8.54 16.96 -19.30
N GLY A 49 -7.31 17.32 -18.95
CA GLY A 49 -6.98 18.67 -18.47
C GLY A 49 -7.26 18.94 -16.99
N TYR A 50 -7.82 17.97 -16.25
CA TYR A 50 -8.09 18.07 -14.82
C TYR A 50 -7.24 17.10 -13.97
N ILE A 51 -7.24 17.31 -12.65
CA ILE A 51 -6.67 16.39 -11.67
C ILE A 51 -7.55 16.29 -10.44
N GLY A 52 -7.82 15.05 -10.00
CA GLY A 52 -8.60 14.80 -8.81
C GLY A 52 -7.81 15.16 -7.55
N LEU A 53 -8.52 15.67 -6.56
CA LEU A 53 -7.97 16.10 -5.28
C LEU A 53 -8.32 15.08 -4.19
N ASN A 54 -7.34 14.79 -3.33
CA ASN A 54 -7.55 14.03 -2.11
C ASN A 54 -8.12 14.93 -1.02
N VAL A 55 -9.45 15.12 -1.05
CA VAL A 55 -10.19 15.96 -0.12
C VAL A 55 -10.99 15.07 0.85
N PRO A 56 -10.52 14.87 2.10
CA PRO A 56 -11.31 14.21 3.13
C PRO A 56 -12.63 14.92 3.38
N ARG A 57 -13.62 14.20 3.90
CA ARG A 57 -14.95 14.76 4.20
C ARG A 57 -14.89 16.02 5.07
N SER A 58 -13.97 16.06 6.04
CA SER A 58 -13.76 17.21 6.95
C SER A 58 -13.21 18.45 6.25
N SER A 59 -12.58 18.32 5.10
CA SER A 59 -11.93 19.43 4.38
C SER A 59 -12.73 19.91 3.15
N ARG A 60 -13.92 19.35 2.90
CA ARG A 60 -14.74 19.70 1.72
C ARG A 60 -15.10 21.18 1.67
N ALA A 61 -15.55 21.75 2.79
CA ALA A 61 -15.89 23.17 2.86
C ALA A 61 -14.69 24.07 2.54
N ALA A 62 -13.50 23.70 3.03
CA ALA A 62 -12.26 24.42 2.74
C ALA A 62 -11.86 24.30 1.26
N ALA A 63 -11.98 23.11 0.65
CA ALA A 63 -11.71 22.93 -0.77
C ALA A 63 -12.66 23.73 -1.67
N LEU A 64 -13.96 23.76 -1.33
CA LEU A 64 -14.95 24.61 -2.01
C LEU A 64 -14.59 26.09 -1.92
N ALA A 65 -14.25 26.58 -0.72
CA ALA A 65 -13.85 27.96 -0.52
C ALA A 65 -12.59 28.37 -1.32
N LEU A 66 -11.71 27.42 -1.63
CA LEU A 66 -10.54 27.64 -2.49
C LEU A 66 -10.85 27.61 -4.00
N GLY A 67 -12.08 27.25 -4.36
CA GLY A 67 -12.58 27.20 -5.74
C GLY A 67 -12.47 25.83 -6.42
N ALA A 68 -12.47 24.73 -5.66
CA ALA A 68 -12.42 23.39 -6.26
C ALA A 68 -13.75 23.03 -6.93
N GLY A 69 -13.69 22.39 -8.10
CA GLY A 69 -14.85 21.72 -8.68
C GLY A 69 -15.14 20.40 -7.97
N HIS A 70 -16.37 19.92 -8.09
CA HIS A 70 -16.73 18.57 -7.66
C HIS A 70 -17.79 17.97 -8.57
N ASP A 71 -17.91 16.64 -8.56
CA ASP A 71 -18.95 15.92 -9.27
C ASP A 71 -20.15 15.56 -8.36
N GLU A 72 -21.09 14.79 -8.90
CA GLU A 72 -22.26 14.27 -8.19
C GLU A 72 -21.89 13.35 -7.00
N TYR A 73 -20.73 12.69 -7.05
CA TYR A 73 -20.22 11.82 -5.99
C TYR A 73 -19.40 12.57 -4.93
N GLN A 74 -19.34 13.91 -5.01
CA GLN A 74 -18.56 14.76 -4.11
C GLN A 74 -17.06 14.46 -4.16
N ARG A 75 -16.56 14.03 -5.32
CA ARG A 75 -15.13 13.93 -5.62
C ARG A 75 -14.65 15.25 -6.18
N PHE A 76 -13.56 15.77 -5.63
CA PHE A 76 -13.07 17.11 -5.92
C PHE A 76 -11.99 17.10 -7.01
N PHE A 77 -11.93 18.16 -7.82
CA PHE A 77 -10.94 18.30 -8.88
C PHE A 77 -10.63 19.78 -9.17
N VAL A 78 -9.49 20.00 -9.83
CA VAL A 78 -9.06 21.32 -10.35
C VAL A 78 -8.45 21.15 -11.74
N ALA A 79 -8.35 22.24 -12.50
CA ALA A 79 -7.59 22.21 -13.75
C ALA A 79 -6.12 21.87 -13.46
N ARG A 80 -5.47 21.07 -14.31
CA ARG A 80 -4.04 20.72 -14.12
C ARG A 80 -3.14 21.94 -14.07
N SER A 81 -3.47 22.97 -14.84
CA SER A 81 -2.75 24.26 -14.82
C SER A 81 -2.82 24.96 -13.47
N GLN A 82 -3.85 24.70 -12.66
CA GLN A 82 -4.02 25.27 -11.33
C GLN A 82 -3.27 24.45 -10.25
N ALA A 83 -2.97 23.17 -10.50
CA ALA A 83 -2.35 22.29 -9.51
C ALA A 83 -0.94 22.75 -9.05
N VAL A 84 -0.31 23.67 -9.78
CA VAL A 84 0.98 24.28 -9.38
C VAL A 84 0.82 25.32 -8.26
N ASP A 85 -0.40 25.83 -8.03
CA ASP A 85 -0.68 26.79 -6.97
C ASP A 85 -0.45 26.15 -5.58
N PRO A 86 0.36 26.78 -4.70
CA PRO A 86 0.60 26.30 -3.35
C PRO A 86 -0.66 25.99 -2.53
N LYS A 87 -1.78 26.68 -2.76
CA LYS A 87 -3.03 26.47 -1.99
C LYS A 87 -3.59 25.05 -2.17
N TRP A 88 -3.32 24.42 -3.31
CA TRP A 88 -3.77 23.06 -3.58
C TRP A 88 -2.88 22.00 -2.99
N GLN A 89 -1.63 22.34 -2.63
CA GLN A 89 -0.65 21.38 -2.14
C GLN A 89 -1.25 20.43 -1.10
N PRO A 90 -1.99 20.85 -0.05
CA PRO A 90 -2.58 19.94 0.94
C PRO A 90 -3.52 18.85 0.39
N TYR A 91 -4.10 19.03 -0.79
CA TYR A 91 -5.09 18.14 -1.40
C TYR A 91 -4.58 17.41 -2.64
N LEU A 92 -3.40 17.74 -3.16
CA LEU A 92 -2.92 17.12 -4.38
C LEU A 92 -2.58 15.63 -4.17
N PRO A 93 -2.80 14.78 -5.17
CA PRO A 93 -2.27 13.42 -5.18
C PRO A 93 -0.75 13.45 -5.35
N LEU A 94 -0.09 12.33 -5.01
CA LEU A 94 1.36 12.23 -4.96
C LEU A 94 2.06 12.72 -6.24
N ILE A 95 1.51 12.40 -7.42
CA ILE A 95 2.04 12.81 -8.73
C ILE A 95 2.14 14.33 -8.91
N ALA A 96 1.35 15.11 -8.18
CA ALA A 96 1.26 16.57 -8.30
C ALA A 96 1.84 17.33 -7.10
N ARG A 97 2.33 16.64 -6.07
CA ARG A 97 2.93 17.27 -4.90
C ARG A 97 4.29 17.87 -5.23
N LYS A 98 4.56 19.08 -4.76
CA LYS A 98 5.85 19.75 -4.94
C LYS A 98 6.94 19.12 -4.08
N HIS A 99 6.68 18.93 -2.79
CA HIS A 99 7.61 18.29 -1.86
C HIS A 99 7.03 16.93 -1.46
N PHE A 100 7.72 15.85 -1.82
CA PHE A 100 7.19 14.52 -1.61
C PHE A 100 8.29 13.51 -1.30
N LYS A 101 7.93 12.42 -0.64
CA LYS A 101 8.78 11.25 -0.49
C LYS A 101 8.42 10.21 -1.55
N PRO A 102 9.37 9.68 -2.33
CA PRO A 102 9.09 8.62 -3.30
C PRO A 102 8.39 7.41 -2.66
N LEU A 103 7.49 6.79 -3.44
CA LEU A 103 6.90 5.49 -3.09
C LEU A 103 8.02 4.47 -2.93
N CYS A 104 8.01 3.74 -1.83
CA CYS A 104 8.81 2.55 -1.65
C CYS A 104 7.92 1.36 -1.92
N VAL A 105 8.13 0.70 -3.05
CA VAL A 105 7.37 -0.50 -3.39
C VAL A 105 8.17 -1.72 -2.97
N ASP A 106 7.86 -2.24 -1.79
CA ASP A 106 8.39 -3.51 -1.34
C ASP A 106 7.52 -4.65 -1.86
N MET A 107 8.16 -5.76 -2.23
CA MET A 107 7.42 -6.99 -2.52
C MET A 107 7.03 -7.68 -1.22
N ILE A 108 5.81 -8.23 -1.20
CA ILE A 108 5.37 -9.10 -0.12
C ILE A 108 6.17 -10.40 -0.20
N PRO A 109 6.78 -10.87 0.90
CA PRO A 109 7.49 -12.14 0.92
C PRO A 109 6.56 -13.30 0.56
N GLU A 110 7.07 -14.29 -0.16
CA GLU A 110 6.29 -15.48 -0.53
C GLU A 110 5.69 -16.13 0.71
N SER A 111 6.47 -16.28 1.79
CA SER A 111 6.00 -16.86 3.06
C SER A 111 4.84 -16.09 3.73
N SER A 112 4.51 -14.88 3.30
CA SER A 112 3.33 -14.12 3.74
C SER A 112 2.20 -14.06 2.71
N PHE A 113 2.36 -14.66 1.53
CA PHE A 113 1.30 -14.68 0.52
C PHE A 113 0.02 -15.34 1.04
N GLY A 114 -1.11 -14.75 0.64
CA GLY A 114 -2.43 -15.23 1.05
C GLY A 114 -2.97 -14.63 2.34
N ALA A 115 -2.12 -14.04 3.18
CA ALA A 115 -2.49 -13.47 4.48
C ALA A 115 -2.89 -11.99 4.45
N SER A 116 -3.24 -11.42 3.29
CA SER A 116 -3.74 -10.03 3.23
C SER A 116 -4.98 -9.86 4.10
N LEU A 117 -5.23 -8.65 4.62
CA LEU A 117 -6.42 -8.37 5.43
C LEU A 117 -7.72 -8.75 4.71
N LYS A 118 -7.79 -8.53 3.39
CA LYS A 118 -8.94 -8.96 2.56
C LYS A 118 -9.18 -10.47 2.60
N ASN A 119 -8.13 -11.27 2.70
CA ASN A 119 -8.26 -12.73 2.74
C ASN A 119 -8.40 -13.27 4.17
N LEU A 120 -7.82 -12.56 5.15
CA LEU A 120 -7.79 -12.94 6.55
C LEU A 120 -9.12 -12.66 7.28
N LEU A 121 -9.77 -11.56 6.92
CA LEU A 121 -10.96 -11.07 7.61
C LEU A 121 -12.25 -11.44 6.88
N THR A 122 -13.36 -11.47 7.62
CA THR A 122 -14.68 -11.48 6.99
C THR A 122 -14.88 -10.23 6.14
N ASP A 123 -15.73 -10.33 5.12
CA ASP A 123 -16.06 -9.17 4.26
C ASP A 123 -16.56 -7.98 5.07
N SER A 124 -17.34 -8.21 6.14
CA SER A 124 -17.82 -7.14 7.01
C SER A 124 -16.67 -6.40 7.70
N SER A 125 -15.78 -7.16 8.37
CA SER A 125 -14.64 -6.59 9.09
C SER A 125 -13.67 -5.88 8.13
N TRP A 126 -13.37 -6.48 6.97
CA TRP A 126 -12.53 -5.83 5.97
C TRP A 126 -13.17 -4.55 5.39
N ASN A 127 -14.47 -4.58 5.10
CA ASN A 127 -15.20 -3.42 4.59
C ASN A 127 -15.21 -2.25 5.57
N GLU A 128 -15.35 -2.51 6.87
CA GLU A 128 -15.28 -1.50 7.92
C GLU A 128 -13.92 -0.77 7.89
N ILE A 129 -12.83 -1.53 7.86
CA ILE A 129 -11.47 -1.02 7.92
C ILE A 129 -11.11 -0.26 6.65
N ARG A 130 -11.33 -0.85 5.46
CA ARG A 130 -10.88 -0.26 4.19
C ARG A 130 -11.60 1.02 3.81
N ARG A 131 -12.87 1.21 4.23
CA ARG A 131 -13.66 2.42 3.96
C ARG A 131 -13.01 3.67 4.52
N SER A 132 -12.31 3.56 5.66
CA SER A 132 -11.57 4.68 6.24
C SER A 132 -10.55 5.27 5.25
N SER A 133 -9.84 4.42 4.50
CA SER A 133 -8.87 4.85 3.48
C SER A 133 -9.54 5.61 2.33
N TYR A 134 -10.72 5.16 1.87
CA TYR A 134 -11.48 5.81 0.81
C TYR A 134 -12.02 7.17 1.26
N HIS A 135 -12.51 7.27 2.50
CA HIS A 135 -12.97 8.54 3.06
C HIS A 135 -11.81 9.54 3.25
N ALA A 136 -10.65 9.06 3.70
CA ALA A 136 -9.46 9.88 3.85
C ALA A 136 -8.93 10.40 2.51
N SER A 137 -9.05 9.63 1.43
CA SER A 137 -8.61 10.05 0.10
C SER A 137 -9.62 10.88 -0.68
N GLY A 138 -10.81 11.13 -0.13
CA GLY A 138 -11.91 11.77 -0.85
C GLY A 138 -12.46 10.92 -1.99
N THR A 139 -12.35 9.59 -1.90
CA THR A 139 -12.71 8.63 -2.96
C THR A 139 -12.00 8.89 -4.29
N VAL A 140 -10.75 9.35 -4.19
CA VAL A 140 -9.83 9.58 -5.30
C VAL A 140 -8.52 8.84 -5.03
N CYS A 141 -7.86 8.34 -6.08
CA CYS A 141 -6.56 7.69 -5.95
C CYS A 141 -5.52 8.64 -5.33
N LEU A 142 -4.90 8.24 -4.21
CA LEU A 142 -3.86 9.00 -3.52
C LEU A 142 -2.61 9.23 -4.39
N CYS A 143 -2.33 8.31 -5.32
CA CYS A 143 -1.12 8.38 -6.13
C CYS A 143 -1.30 9.34 -7.32
N CYS A 144 -2.41 9.25 -8.05
CA CYS A 144 -2.55 9.92 -9.34
C CYS A 144 -3.78 10.83 -9.51
N GLY A 145 -4.73 10.85 -8.58
CA GLY A 145 -5.93 11.67 -8.72
C GLY A 145 -7.03 11.05 -9.59
N GLU A 146 -6.88 9.79 -10.01
CA GLU A 146 -7.90 9.04 -10.77
C GLU A 146 -9.07 8.61 -9.87
N GLY A 147 -10.28 8.52 -10.44
CA GLY A 147 -11.48 8.13 -9.70
C GLY A 147 -12.58 7.44 -10.51
N SER A 148 -12.45 7.31 -11.84
CA SER A 148 -13.47 6.69 -12.72
C SER A 148 -13.81 5.26 -12.34
N GLY A 149 -12.83 4.47 -11.90
CA GLY A 149 -13.00 3.07 -11.52
C GLY A 149 -13.10 2.83 -10.01
N ALA A 150 -13.45 1.60 -9.64
CA ALA A 150 -13.44 1.16 -8.25
C ALA A 150 -12.04 1.30 -7.64
N LEU A 151 -11.95 2.03 -6.54
CA LEU A 151 -10.71 2.11 -5.76
C LEU A 151 -10.44 0.79 -5.06
N GLN A 152 -9.15 0.47 -4.99
CA GLN A 152 -8.61 -0.65 -4.25
C GLN A 152 -7.93 -0.12 -2.99
N CYS A 153 -7.91 -0.93 -1.95
CA CYS A 153 -7.24 -0.60 -0.70
C CYS A 153 -5.92 -1.38 -0.66
N HIS A 154 -4.80 -0.67 -0.73
CA HIS A 154 -3.48 -1.25 -0.61
C HIS A 154 -3.01 -1.21 0.85
N GLU A 155 -2.57 -2.35 1.37
CA GLU A 155 -1.98 -2.47 2.71
C GLU A 155 -0.50 -2.08 2.65
N VAL A 156 -0.13 -1.10 3.46
CA VAL A 156 1.25 -0.61 3.56
C VAL A 156 1.94 -1.31 4.71
N TRP A 157 2.96 -2.09 4.39
CA TRP A 157 3.69 -2.92 5.34
C TRP A 157 5.10 -2.42 5.59
N ASP A 158 5.56 -2.62 6.82
CA ASP A 158 6.95 -2.49 7.23
C ASP A 158 7.45 -3.82 7.79
N PHE A 159 8.67 -4.21 7.44
CA PHE A 159 9.20 -5.53 7.79
C PHE A 159 10.32 -5.39 8.80
N ASP A 160 10.14 -5.99 9.97
CA ASP A 160 11.18 -6.13 10.97
C ASP A 160 11.98 -7.40 10.73
N ASP A 161 13.09 -7.22 10.02
CA ASP A 161 14.01 -8.28 9.63
C ASP A 161 14.87 -8.81 10.82
N GLN A 162 14.45 -8.52 12.05
CA GLN A 162 15.08 -9.04 13.27
C GLN A 162 14.34 -10.30 13.74
N PRO A 163 15.05 -11.43 13.96
CA PRO A 163 14.43 -12.64 14.48
C PRO A 163 13.87 -12.42 15.89
N ALA A 164 12.62 -12.81 16.11
CA ALA A 164 12.13 -13.04 17.46
C ALA A 164 12.64 -14.41 17.96
N GLY A 165 12.76 -14.57 19.28
CA GLY A 165 13.20 -15.82 19.90
C GLY A 165 12.27 -17.02 19.69
N ASP A 166 11.10 -16.80 19.09
CA ASP A 166 10.07 -17.82 18.81
C ASP A 166 9.98 -18.22 17.33
N GLY A 167 10.95 -17.83 16.50
CA GLY A 167 11.06 -18.23 15.11
C GLY A 167 10.25 -17.40 14.11
N TRP A 168 9.54 -16.38 14.57
CA TRP A 168 8.82 -15.44 13.69
C TRP A 168 9.56 -14.11 13.55
N GLN A 169 9.31 -13.43 12.44
CA GLN A 169 9.61 -12.01 12.24
C GLN A 169 8.32 -11.20 12.12
N THR A 170 8.42 -9.88 12.21
CA THR A 170 7.23 -9.01 12.30
C THR A 170 7.00 -8.21 11.02
N GLN A 171 5.86 -8.44 10.37
CA GLN A 171 5.33 -7.62 9.29
C GLN A 171 4.25 -6.70 9.87
N ARG A 172 4.54 -5.41 9.96
CA ARG A 172 3.72 -4.43 10.67
C ARG A 172 2.90 -3.57 9.72
N LEU A 173 1.60 -3.45 9.96
CA LEU A 173 0.73 -2.59 9.16
C LEU A 173 0.99 -1.13 9.51
N LYS A 174 1.44 -0.34 8.54
CA LYS A 174 1.71 1.10 8.69
C LYS A 174 0.60 1.98 8.13
N GLY A 175 -0.22 1.46 7.22
CA GLY A 175 -1.27 2.25 6.61
C GLY A 175 -2.11 1.52 5.58
N LEU A 176 -3.14 2.21 5.10
CA LEU A 176 -4.06 1.77 4.06
C LEU A 176 -4.19 2.87 3.01
N LEU A 177 -3.92 2.55 1.75
CA LEU A 177 -3.99 3.51 0.66
C LEU A 177 -5.16 3.22 -0.26
N ALA A 178 -5.97 4.25 -0.50
CA ALA A 178 -6.96 4.23 -1.56
C ALA A 178 -6.30 4.55 -2.91
N VAL A 179 -6.26 3.56 -3.80
CA VAL A 179 -5.55 3.65 -5.09
C VAL A 179 -6.40 3.07 -6.23
N CYS A 180 -6.27 3.61 -7.44
CA CYS A 180 -6.90 3.01 -8.61
C CYS A 180 -6.19 1.69 -8.99
N GLY A 181 -6.85 0.81 -9.75
CA GLY A 181 -6.27 -0.48 -10.17
C GLY A 181 -4.86 -0.39 -10.77
N PRO A 182 -4.60 0.51 -11.74
CA PRO A 182 -3.26 0.69 -12.30
C PRO A 182 -2.20 1.13 -11.27
N CYS A 183 -2.55 2.03 -10.34
CA CYS A 183 -1.64 2.40 -9.26
C CYS A 183 -1.46 1.30 -8.22
N HIS A 184 -2.49 0.49 -7.96
CA HIS A 184 -2.37 -0.66 -7.07
C HIS A 184 -1.43 -1.72 -7.65
N MET A 185 -1.47 -1.95 -8.96
CA MET A 185 -0.62 -2.94 -9.64
C MET A 185 0.87 -2.63 -9.48
N MET A 186 1.27 -1.37 -9.26
CA MET A 186 2.66 -1.03 -8.97
C MET A 186 3.19 -1.79 -7.76
N PHE A 187 2.35 -2.05 -6.74
CA PHE A 187 2.73 -2.75 -5.52
C PHE A 187 2.79 -4.28 -5.68
N HIS A 188 2.44 -4.80 -6.86
CA HIS A 188 2.43 -6.24 -7.16
C HIS A 188 3.29 -6.54 -8.40
N PRO A 189 4.59 -6.22 -8.41
CA PRO A 189 5.43 -6.36 -9.59
C PRO A 189 5.50 -7.80 -10.12
N GLY A 190 5.50 -8.81 -9.24
CA GLY A 190 5.43 -10.21 -9.66
C GLY A 190 4.13 -10.56 -10.41
N LEU A 191 2.98 -10.07 -9.93
CA LEU A 191 1.70 -10.26 -10.62
C LEU A 191 1.64 -9.46 -11.92
N ALA A 192 2.17 -8.24 -11.93
CA ALA A 192 2.27 -7.42 -13.13
C ALA A 192 3.07 -8.13 -14.22
N ASN A 193 4.19 -8.78 -13.85
CA ASN A 193 5.00 -9.56 -14.79
C ASN A 193 4.23 -10.71 -15.42
N ILE A 194 3.51 -11.50 -14.61
CA ILE A 194 2.68 -12.61 -15.10
C ILE A 194 1.60 -12.13 -16.07
N ARG A 195 1.11 -10.90 -15.88
CA ARG A 195 0.08 -10.28 -16.72
C ARG A 195 0.63 -9.50 -17.91
N GLY A 196 1.95 -9.46 -18.11
CA GLY A 196 2.58 -8.66 -19.17
C GLY A 196 2.48 -7.15 -18.96
N LEU A 197 2.32 -6.68 -17.72
CA LEU A 197 2.12 -5.27 -17.35
C LEU A 197 3.39 -4.62 -16.77
N SER A 198 4.55 -5.28 -16.86
CA SER A 198 5.81 -4.81 -16.26
C SER A 198 6.23 -3.42 -16.75
N GLU A 199 6.14 -3.17 -18.05
CA GLU A 199 6.51 -1.87 -18.63
C GLU A 199 5.56 -0.76 -18.16
N ASP A 200 4.26 -1.04 -18.08
CA ASP A 200 3.26 -0.08 -17.60
C ASP A 200 3.51 0.33 -16.16
N ILE A 201 3.76 -0.65 -15.27
CA ILE A 201 4.04 -0.34 -13.87
C ILE A 201 5.38 0.38 -13.70
N GLN A 202 6.40 0.04 -14.51
CA GLN A 202 7.69 0.72 -14.51
C GLN A 202 7.51 2.19 -14.89
N ASN A 203 6.86 2.45 -16.02
CA ASN A 203 6.60 3.81 -16.50
C ASN A 203 5.79 4.62 -15.49
N ARG A 204 4.80 3.98 -14.86
CA ARG A 204 3.97 4.60 -13.83
C ARG A 204 4.76 4.95 -12.58
N LEU A 205 5.52 4.00 -12.02
CA LEU A 205 6.31 4.21 -10.80
C LEU A 205 7.39 5.27 -11.04
N ARG A 206 8.06 5.23 -12.19
CA ARG A 206 9.04 6.25 -12.60
C ARG A 206 8.43 7.63 -12.70
N THR A 207 7.25 7.77 -13.29
CA THR A 207 6.56 9.06 -13.41
C THR A 207 6.16 9.61 -12.04
N ILE A 208 5.62 8.76 -11.15
CA ILE A 208 5.19 9.18 -9.80
C ILE A 208 6.39 9.55 -8.93
N ASN A 209 7.48 8.78 -8.98
CA ASN A 209 8.66 9.00 -8.15
C ASN A 209 9.66 9.99 -8.77
N VAL A 210 9.45 10.39 -10.03
CA VAL A 210 10.42 11.16 -10.81
C VAL A 210 11.75 10.42 -10.89
N TRP A 211 11.68 9.11 -11.16
CA TRP A 211 12.85 8.25 -11.29
C TRP A 211 13.31 8.10 -12.73
N SER A 212 14.63 8.12 -12.92
CA SER A 212 15.26 7.64 -14.15
C SER A 212 15.06 6.12 -14.32
N SER A 213 15.39 5.60 -15.50
CA SER A 213 15.39 4.14 -15.71
C SER A 213 16.35 3.44 -14.74
N ASP A 214 17.51 4.04 -14.50
CA ASP A 214 18.53 3.50 -13.60
C ASP A 214 18.07 3.50 -12.13
N GLU A 215 17.45 4.58 -11.68
CA GLU A 215 16.91 4.67 -10.32
C GLU A 215 15.80 3.63 -10.08
N TYR A 216 14.92 3.41 -11.07
CA TYR A 216 13.94 2.33 -11.02
C TYR A 216 14.61 0.96 -10.94
N ASN A 217 15.65 0.71 -11.75
CA ASN A 217 16.36 -0.56 -11.74
C ASN A 217 17.06 -0.81 -10.40
N GLN A 218 17.64 0.22 -9.79
CA GLN A 218 18.20 0.15 -8.44
C GLN A 218 17.13 -0.23 -7.40
N HIS A 219 15.94 0.36 -7.49
CA HIS A 219 14.81 0.00 -6.62
C HIS A 219 14.35 -1.45 -6.84
N ALA A 220 14.14 -1.85 -8.09
CA ALA A 220 13.67 -3.19 -8.45
C ALA A 220 14.66 -4.27 -8.01
N GLN A 221 15.96 -4.05 -8.23
CA GLN A 221 17.01 -4.97 -7.77
C GLN A 221 17.04 -5.09 -6.24
N HIS A 222 16.87 -3.97 -5.52
CA HIS A 222 16.76 -4.00 -4.07
C HIS A 222 15.53 -4.78 -3.62
N GLY A 223 14.36 -4.50 -4.20
CA GLY A 223 13.11 -5.22 -3.92
C GLY A 223 13.26 -6.72 -4.15
N ASN A 224 13.83 -7.13 -5.27
CA ASN A 224 14.11 -8.55 -5.60
C ASN A 224 15.01 -9.22 -4.55
N ARG A 225 16.07 -8.54 -4.10
CA ARG A 225 16.94 -9.06 -3.05
C ARG A 225 16.21 -9.21 -1.72
N MET A 226 15.47 -8.19 -1.30
CA MET A 226 14.72 -8.23 -0.04
C MET A 226 13.63 -9.30 -0.08
N HIS A 227 12.93 -9.46 -1.20
CA HIS A 227 11.97 -10.54 -1.40
C HIS A 227 12.60 -11.92 -1.20
N ALA A 228 13.74 -12.17 -1.84
CA ALA A 228 14.44 -13.45 -1.73
C ALA A 228 14.93 -13.77 -0.31
N ILE A 229 15.32 -12.73 0.46
CA ILE A 229 15.73 -12.87 1.87
C ILE A 229 14.50 -13.13 2.75
N ARG A 230 13.50 -12.24 2.67
CA ARG A 230 12.32 -12.25 3.52
C ARG A 230 11.41 -13.45 3.28
N SER A 231 11.46 -14.06 2.10
CA SER A 231 10.67 -15.26 1.77
C SER A 231 11.16 -16.53 2.49
N ARG A 232 12.30 -16.48 3.17
CA ARG A 232 12.90 -17.64 3.89
C ARG A 232 12.46 -17.78 5.34
N VAL A 233 11.63 -16.86 5.83
CA VAL A 233 11.23 -16.77 7.24
C VAL A 233 9.71 -16.69 7.38
N SER A 234 9.19 -16.98 8.56
CA SER A 234 7.77 -16.86 8.87
C SER A 234 7.42 -15.48 9.43
N TRP A 235 6.33 -14.89 8.94
CA TRP A 235 5.90 -13.53 9.30
C TRP A 235 4.62 -13.53 10.12
N ARG A 236 4.66 -12.86 11.28
CA ARG A 236 3.44 -12.46 11.99
C ARG A 236 2.98 -11.11 11.45
N LEU A 237 1.68 -10.94 11.34
CA LEU A 237 1.06 -9.65 11.07
C LEU A 237 0.84 -8.93 12.39
N ASP A 238 1.47 -7.78 12.52
CA ASP A 238 1.35 -6.92 13.69
C ASP A 238 0.58 -5.65 13.34
N PHE A 239 -0.42 -5.37 14.15
CA PHE A 239 -1.36 -4.27 13.94
C PHE A 239 -1.23 -3.17 15.00
N SER A 240 -0.22 -3.22 15.87
CA SER A 240 -0.03 -2.30 16.99
C SER A 240 -0.02 -0.81 16.62
N ASP A 241 0.45 -0.48 15.42
CA ASP A 241 0.60 0.91 14.95
C ASP A 241 -0.70 1.47 14.35
N PHE A 242 -1.72 0.63 14.17
CA PHE A 242 -2.97 1.01 13.52
C PHE A 242 -4.13 0.81 14.49
N LYS A 243 -4.86 1.89 14.78
CA LYS A 243 -6.07 1.82 15.61
C LYS A 243 -7.18 1.12 14.83
N LEU A 244 -7.24 -0.20 14.94
CA LEU A 244 -8.26 -1.04 14.34
C LEU A 244 -9.38 -1.31 15.35
N PRO A 245 -10.63 -1.50 14.87
CA PRO A 245 -11.66 -2.14 15.67
C PRO A 245 -11.26 -3.59 15.98
N GLU A 246 -12.04 -4.25 16.84
CA GLU A 246 -11.93 -5.70 17.01
C GLU A 246 -12.16 -6.40 15.66
N LEU A 247 -11.19 -7.21 15.23
CA LEU A 247 -11.23 -7.90 13.94
C LEU A 247 -12.14 -9.13 13.98
N GLU A 248 -12.75 -9.49 12.85
CA GLU A 248 -13.43 -10.78 12.69
C GLU A 248 -12.69 -11.62 11.66
N ILE A 249 -12.06 -12.70 12.11
CA ILE A 249 -11.27 -13.60 11.25
C ILE A 249 -12.23 -14.49 10.46
N ASP A 250 -11.95 -14.63 9.16
CA ASP A 250 -12.79 -15.43 8.27
C ASP A 250 -12.77 -16.92 8.68
N PRO A 251 -13.92 -17.59 8.84
CA PRO A 251 -14.01 -19.00 9.24
C PRO A 251 -13.32 -20.01 8.29
N GLN A 252 -12.91 -19.59 7.09
CA GLN A 252 -12.09 -20.38 6.18
C GLN A 252 -10.64 -20.53 6.64
N TRP A 253 -10.20 -19.72 7.61
CA TRP A 253 -8.95 -19.94 8.33
C TRP A 253 -9.17 -20.90 9.48
N GLN A 254 -8.19 -21.75 9.74
CA GLN A 254 -8.17 -22.67 10.86
C GLN A 254 -7.17 -22.18 11.90
N GLN A 255 -7.62 -22.06 13.15
CA GLN A 255 -6.73 -21.75 14.28
C GLN A 255 -5.80 -22.93 14.57
N VAL A 256 -4.50 -22.64 14.66
CA VAL A 256 -3.43 -23.63 14.85
C VAL A 256 -3.03 -23.71 16.33
N ASP A 257 -2.90 -22.56 17.00
CA ASP A 257 -2.47 -22.46 18.38
C ASP A 257 -3.25 -21.37 19.16
N ASP A 258 -2.99 -21.29 20.47
CA ASP A 258 -3.60 -20.30 21.35
C ASP A 258 -2.86 -18.94 21.30
N ALA A 259 -1.76 -18.85 20.51
CA ALA A 259 -0.97 -17.64 20.31
C ALA A 259 -1.45 -16.80 19.11
N GLY A 260 -2.63 -17.11 18.56
CA GLY A 260 -3.23 -16.40 17.44
C GLY A 260 -2.64 -16.77 16.07
N THR A 261 -2.10 -17.97 15.94
CA THR A 261 -1.65 -18.51 14.64
C THR A 261 -2.83 -19.14 13.90
N PHE A 262 -2.97 -18.77 12.63
CA PHE A 262 -3.98 -19.26 11.72
C PHE A 262 -3.34 -19.86 10.47
N SER A 263 -4.00 -20.85 9.87
CA SER A 263 -3.60 -21.41 8.59
C SER A 263 -4.76 -21.54 7.63
N ARG A 264 -4.47 -21.47 6.33
CA ARG A 264 -5.43 -21.67 5.26
C ARG A 264 -4.74 -22.27 4.05
N THR A 265 -5.36 -23.30 3.47
CA THR A 265 -4.92 -23.85 2.18
C THR A 265 -5.50 -23.02 1.04
N LEU A 266 -4.62 -22.48 0.20
CA LEU A 266 -4.95 -21.73 -1.01
C LEU A 266 -4.48 -22.51 -2.24
N PRO A 267 -4.95 -22.19 -3.47
CA PRO A 267 -4.46 -22.83 -4.69
C PRO A 267 -2.94 -22.74 -4.87
N ILE A 268 -2.33 -21.71 -4.28
CA ILE A 268 -0.89 -21.46 -4.30
C ILE A 268 -0.13 -22.21 -3.20
N GLY A 269 -0.79 -22.81 -2.21
CA GLY A 269 -0.15 -23.53 -1.10
C GLY A 269 -0.78 -23.25 0.26
N ARG A 270 -0.20 -23.86 1.31
CA ARG A 270 -0.61 -23.62 2.70
C ARG A 270 -0.02 -22.29 3.19
N CYS A 271 -0.89 -21.35 3.53
CA CYS A 271 -0.51 -20.11 4.19
C CYS A 271 -0.63 -20.31 5.72
N VAL A 272 0.37 -19.85 6.47
CA VAL A 272 0.34 -19.81 7.94
C VAL A 272 0.77 -18.41 8.37
N THR A 273 -0.01 -17.77 9.23
CA THR A 273 0.32 -16.44 9.76
C THR A 273 -0.12 -16.31 11.21
N ARG A 274 0.55 -15.46 11.97
CA ARG A 274 0.17 -15.13 13.35
C ARG A 274 -0.31 -13.69 13.43
N ILE A 275 -1.39 -13.46 14.15
CA ILE A 275 -1.97 -12.13 14.36
C ILE A 275 -1.51 -11.59 15.71
N THR A 276 -1.02 -10.36 15.74
CA THR A 276 -0.58 -9.66 16.96
C THR A 276 -0.98 -8.20 16.97
N GLY A 277 -0.99 -7.57 18.15
CA GLY A 277 -1.22 -6.12 18.28
C GLY A 277 -2.67 -5.66 18.12
N VAL A 278 -3.65 -6.57 18.09
CA VAL A 278 -5.08 -6.26 17.97
C VAL A 278 -5.96 -7.34 18.58
N ALA A 279 -7.13 -6.96 19.08
CA ALA A 279 -8.17 -7.90 19.49
C ALA A 279 -8.89 -8.48 18.27
N TYR A 280 -9.29 -9.75 18.34
CA TYR A 280 -10.05 -10.40 17.29
C TYR A 280 -11.06 -11.41 17.83
N ARG A 281 -12.11 -11.65 17.05
CA ARG A 281 -13.06 -12.75 17.23
C ARG A 281 -12.92 -13.74 16.09
N TYR A 282 -13.10 -15.01 16.42
CA TYR A 282 -13.06 -16.11 15.47
C TYR A 282 -14.18 -17.10 15.80
N LYS A 283 -15.00 -17.41 14.79
CA LYS A 283 -16.16 -18.34 14.90
C LYS A 283 -15.99 -19.59 14.03
N GLY A 284 -14.76 -19.88 13.59
CA GLY A 284 -14.48 -21.06 12.78
C GLY A 284 -14.37 -22.32 13.62
N LYS A 285 -13.93 -23.41 12.99
CA LYS A 285 -13.86 -24.72 13.63
C LYS A 285 -12.87 -24.71 14.81
N PRO A 286 -13.13 -25.53 15.86
CA PRO A 286 -12.18 -25.74 16.95
C PRO A 286 -10.84 -26.29 16.44
N ARG A 287 -9.78 -26.06 17.23
CA ARG A 287 -8.43 -26.57 16.97
C ARG A 287 -8.43 -28.09 16.74
N ILE A 288 -7.64 -28.55 15.76
CA ILE A 288 -7.25 -29.97 15.64
C ILE A 288 -5.91 -30.15 16.38
N PRO A 289 -5.84 -30.91 17.48
CA PRO A 289 -4.58 -31.12 18.22
C PRO A 289 -3.54 -31.88 17.39
N GLY A 290 -2.27 -31.45 17.43
CA GLY A 290 -1.13 -32.16 16.84
C GLY A 290 -0.73 -31.73 15.42
N GLU A 291 -1.37 -30.71 14.85
CA GLU A 291 -0.97 -30.17 13.55
C GLU A 291 0.23 -29.21 13.71
N SER A 292 1.38 -29.55 13.11
CA SER A 292 2.57 -28.69 13.13
C SER A 292 2.29 -27.37 12.37
N PRO A 293 2.76 -26.22 12.90
CA PRO A 293 2.73 -24.94 12.19
C PRO A 293 3.62 -24.91 10.94
N GLU A 294 4.31 -26.01 10.61
CA GLU A 294 5.25 -26.09 9.50
C GLU A 294 4.70 -25.42 8.24
N THR A 295 5.29 -24.25 7.96
CA THR A 295 5.26 -23.58 6.68
C THR A 295 6.04 -24.44 5.72
N ARG A 296 5.37 -25.36 5.02
CA ARG A 296 5.91 -25.77 3.72
C ARG A 296 5.84 -24.52 2.88
N GLY A 297 7.00 -23.88 2.67
CA GLY A 297 7.12 -22.76 1.75
C GLY A 297 6.48 -23.11 0.42
N PHE A 298 6.07 -22.09 -0.32
CA PHE A 298 5.52 -22.23 -1.65
C PHE A 298 6.45 -23.11 -2.50
N ASP A 299 6.10 -24.38 -2.70
CA ASP A 299 6.82 -25.26 -3.61
C ASP A 299 6.60 -24.75 -5.03
N THR A 300 7.50 -23.87 -5.45
CA THR A 300 7.97 -23.68 -6.83
C THR A 300 6.87 -23.49 -7.89
N ILE A 301 6.21 -22.33 -7.92
CA ILE A 301 5.49 -21.86 -9.13
C ILE A 301 5.92 -20.45 -9.57
N MET A 302 6.65 -19.70 -8.75
CA MET A 302 7.02 -18.31 -9.03
C MET A 302 8.54 -18.11 -9.14
N ARG A 303 9.23 -18.91 -9.96
CA ARG A 303 10.56 -18.51 -10.45
C ARG A 303 10.40 -17.90 -11.85
N PRO A 304 10.33 -16.57 -12.01
CA PRO A 304 10.65 -15.98 -13.29
C PRO A 304 12.12 -16.28 -13.58
N GLY A 305 12.40 -16.69 -14.82
CA GLY A 305 13.75 -16.65 -15.37
C GLY A 305 14.34 -15.24 -15.20
N VAL A 306 15.64 -15.24 -14.95
CA VAL A 306 16.56 -14.09 -14.82
C VAL A 306 16.23 -12.96 -15.80
#